data_AF-A0A7J4HX92-F1
#
_entry.id   AF-A0A7J4HX92-F1
#
_cell.length_a   1.000
_cell.length_b   1.000
_cell.length_c   1.000
_cell.angle_alpha   90.00
_cell.angle_beta   90.00
_cell.angle_gamma   90.00
#
_symmetry.space_group_name_H-M   'P 1'
#
loop_
_entity.id
_entity.type
_entity.pdbx_description
1 polymer ?
#
loop_
_entity_poly.entity_id
_entity_poly.type
_entity_poly.pdbx_seq_one_letter_code
_entity_poly.pdbx_strand_id
1 'polypeptide(L)'
;MITLNKSMTILPQEEMIKKLEETRIQRMHLFKNLNQYMGYNSTNSNLAKGEYGRPTLILTELENTAVHIPTQENYDTLMQIYEIGKWEWPDNNPTEHNFWKGYKQKTCIPIKNGFRCGNKEFYIQKNWKILTLQEFCEFQKPEITQKMIKEINQLFEINKPNRKSKG
;
A
#
# COMPACT_ATOMS: atom_id res chain seq x y z
N MET A 1 51.14 0.24 -36.00
CA MET A 1 49.95 0.35 -36.87
C MET A 1 48.73 0.13 -35.99
N ILE A 2 48.09 1.20 -35.54
CA ILE A 2 46.89 1.12 -34.69
C ILE A 2 45.70 1.48 -35.56
N THR A 3 44.87 0.49 -35.88
CA THR A 3 43.56 0.70 -36.50
C THR A 3 42.50 0.53 -35.43
N LEU A 4 42.00 1.65 -34.91
CA LEU A 4 40.75 1.72 -34.17
C LEU A 4 39.71 2.34 -35.10
N ASN A 5 38.73 1.54 -35.53
CA ASN A 5 37.48 2.05 -36.07
C ASN A 5 36.33 1.19 -35.53
N LYS A 6 35.74 1.61 -34.42
CA LYS A 6 34.38 1.24 -34.03
C LYS A 6 33.49 2.44 -34.30
N SER A 7 32.76 2.39 -35.41
CA SER A 7 31.74 3.37 -35.76
C SER A 7 30.62 3.32 -34.71
N MET A 8 30.45 4.39 -33.93
CA MET A 8 29.29 4.58 -33.06
C MET A 8 28.10 5.04 -33.91
N THR A 9 27.11 4.19 -34.10
CA THR A 9 25.84 4.55 -34.72
C THR A 9 24.98 5.28 -33.69
N ILE A 10 24.81 6.60 -33.85
CA ILE A 10 23.90 7.39 -33.02
C ILE A 10 22.48 7.15 -33.53
N LEU A 11 21.66 6.47 -32.71
CA LEU A 11 20.25 6.27 -33.03
C LEU A 11 19.47 7.59 -32.85
N PRO A 12 18.58 7.96 -33.80
CA PRO A 12 17.69 9.11 -33.64
C PRO A 12 16.83 8.96 -32.38
N GLN A 13 16.56 10.07 -31.68
CA GLN A 13 15.85 10.06 -30.39
C GLN A 13 14.47 9.38 -30.47
N GLU A 14 13.74 9.57 -31.57
CA GLU A 14 12.43 8.94 -31.79
C GLU A 14 12.52 7.41 -31.87
N GLU A 15 13.57 6.89 -32.51
CA GLU A 15 13.80 5.44 -32.61
C GLU A 15 14.20 4.85 -31.26
N MET A 16 14.94 5.62 -30.44
CA MET A 16 15.25 5.25 -29.06
C MET A 16 14.00 5.15 -28.19
N ILE A 17 13.10 6.13 -28.28
CA ILE A 17 11.85 6.16 -27.51
C ILE A 17 10.97 4.97 -27.89
N LYS A 18 10.83 4.69 -29.19
CA LYS A 18 10.05 3.55 -29.69
C LYS A 18 10.61 2.21 -29.22
N LYS A 19 11.94 2.01 -29.28
CA LYS A 19 12.59 0.80 -28.75
C LYS A 19 12.39 0.66 -27.24
N LEU A 20 12.34 1.77 -26.49
CA LEU A 20 12.08 1.77 -25.05
C LEU A 20 10.66 1.31 -24.73
N GLU A 21 9.66 1.78 -25.48
CA GLU A 21 8.27 1.36 -25.33
C GLU A 21 8.07 -0.11 -25.72
N GLU A 22 8.64 -0.55 -26.85
CA GLU A 22 8.59 -1.96 -27.27
C GLU A 22 9.24 -2.88 -26.23
N THR A 23 10.39 -2.48 -25.67
CA THR A 23 11.05 -3.21 -24.58
C THR A 23 10.19 -3.25 -23.31
N ARG A 24 9.48 -2.15 -23.01
CA ARG A 24 8.57 -2.07 -21.85
C ARG A 24 7.39 -3.01 -22.00
N ILE A 25 6.77 -3.06 -23.18
CA ILE A 25 5.64 -3.93 -23.50
C ILE A 25 6.07 -5.40 -23.48
N GLN A 26 7.23 -5.72 -24.06
CA GLN A 26 7.80 -7.07 -24.03
C GLN A 26 8.11 -7.54 -22.60
N ARG A 27 8.69 -6.66 -21.77
CA ARG A 27 8.90 -6.95 -20.33
C ARG A 27 7.57 -7.19 -19.61
N MET A 28 6.56 -6.35 -19.84
CA MET A 28 5.24 -6.54 -19.22
C MET A 28 4.61 -7.89 -19.61
N HIS A 29 4.71 -8.30 -20.88
CA HIS A 29 4.25 -9.61 -21.32
C HIS A 29 5.05 -10.77 -20.72
N LEU A 30 6.38 -10.62 -20.63
CA LEU A 30 7.26 -11.59 -19.98
C LEU A 30 6.89 -11.77 -18.50
N PHE A 31 6.66 -10.68 -17.76
CA PHE A 31 6.26 -10.74 -16.36
C PHE A 31 4.84 -11.30 -16.16
N LYS A 32 3.93 -11.02 -17.08
CA LYS A 32 2.56 -11.58 -17.05
C LYS A 32 2.57 -13.10 -17.28
N ASN A 33 3.42 -13.59 -18.19
CA ASN A 33 3.61 -15.03 -18.42
C ASN A 33 4.43 -15.70 -17.32
N LEU A 34 5.43 -15.02 -16.74
CA LEU A 34 6.17 -15.53 -15.57
C LEU A 34 5.23 -15.79 -14.39
N ASN A 35 4.21 -14.96 -14.17
CA ASN A 35 3.21 -15.20 -13.13
C ASN A 35 2.35 -16.46 -13.36
N GLN A 36 2.26 -16.96 -14.61
CA GLN A 36 1.59 -18.23 -14.91
C GLN A 36 2.48 -19.46 -14.74
N TYR A 37 3.81 -19.31 -14.88
CA TYR A 37 4.78 -20.40 -14.73
C TYR A 37 5.41 -20.48 -13.33
N MET A 38 5.42 -19.37 -12.59
CA MET A 38 5.86 -19.30 -11.20
C MET A 38 4.67 -19.65 -10.30
N GLY A 39 4.38 -20.95 -10.20
CA GLY A 39 3.40 -21.47 -9.27
C GLY A 39 3.58 -20.86 -7.88
N TYR A 40 2.55 -20.15 -7.42
CA TYR A 40 2.16 -19.83 -6.05
C TYR A 40 3.15 -20.21 -4.92
N ASN A 41 4.41 -19.76 -4.94
CA ASN A 41 5.43 -19.97 -3.90
C ASN A 41 6.73 -19.21 -4.24
N SER A 42 6.81 -17.93 -3.89
CA SER A 42 8.09 -17.27 -3.62
C SER A 42 7.88 -16.14 -2.62
N THR A 43 7.62 -16.57 -1.38
CA THR A 43 7.55 -15.72 -0.20
C THR A 43 8.95 -15.39 0.30
N ASN A 44 9.37 -14.16 0.02
CA ASN A 44 10.17 -13.38 0.97
C ASN A 44 9.31 -12.20 1.44
N SER A 45 8.11 -12.49 1.93
CA SER A 45 7.27 -11.50 2.61
C SER A 45 7.70 -11.48 4.07
N ASN A 46 8.08 -10.32 4.60
CA ASN A 46 8.35 -10.16 6.04
C ASN A 46 7.05 -10.20 6.89
N LEU A 47 5.89 -10.43 6.25
CA LEU A 47 4.62 -10.62 6.93
C LEU A 47 4.60 -12.00 7.61
N ALA A 48 4.36 -12.01 8.92
CA ALA A 48 4.13 -13.24 9.65
C ALA A 48 2.88 -13.92 9.08
N LYS A 49 2.97 -15.21 8.77
CA LYS A 49 1.81 -15.99 8.34
C LYS A 49 1.05 -16.47 9.57
N GLY A 50 -0.18 -16.02 9.74
CA GLY A 50 -1.11 -16.52 10.74
C GLY A 50 -1.75 -17.84 10.32
N GLU A 51 -2.78 -18.26 11.07
CA GLU A 51 -3.57 -19.45 10.74
C GLU A 51 -4.14 -19.34 9.31
N TYR A 52 -4.10 -20.46 8.59
CA TYR A 52 -4.53 -20.57 7.19
C TYR A 52 -3.69 -19.76 6.17
N GLY A 53 -2.47 -19.35 6.53
CA GLY A 53 -1.53 -18.70 5.61
C GLY A 53 -1.87 -17.23 5.31
N ARG A 54 -2.80 -16.63 6.06
CA ARG A 54 -3.10 -15.20 5.94
C ARG A 54 -1.97 -14.38 6.56
N PRO A 55 -1.49 -13.32 5.90
CA PRO A 55 -0.55 -12.43 6.53
C PRO A 55 -1.18 -11.78 7.76
N THR A 56 -0.39 -11.67 8.81
CA THR A 56 -0.73 -11.02 10.08
C THR A 56 0.35 -10.00 10.39
N LEU A 57 -0.08 -8.86 10.92
CA LEU A 57 0.80 -7.77 11.29
C LEU A 57 0.54 -7.40 12.74
N ILE A 58 1.60 -7.22 13.53
CA ILE A 58 1.47 -6.74 14.90
C ILE A 58 1.57 -5.22 14.83
N LEU A 59 0.46 -4.54 15.12
CA LEU A 59 0.41 -3.08 15.15
C LEU A 59 0.64 -2.57 16.57
N THR A 60 1.42 -1.50 16.67
CA THR A 60 1.65 -0.75 17.91
C THR A 60 0.66 0.40 17.98
N GLU A 61 -0.11 0.45 19.06
CA GLU A 61 -0.99 1.58 19.37
C GLU A 61 -0.17 2.80 19.79
N LEU A 62 -0.65 3.99 19.45
CA LEU A 62 -0.06 5.26 19.86
C LEU A 62 -1.14 6.14 20.48
N GLU A 63 -0.99 6.41 21.78
CA GLU A 63 -1.89 7.30 22.50
C GLU A 63 -1.88 8.71 21.90
N ASN A 64 -3.06 9.35 21.91
CA ASN A 64 -3.27 10.72 21.44
C ASN A 64 -2.66 11.01 20.05
N THR A 65 -2.65 10.01 19.17
CA THR A 65 -2.09 10.11 17.82
C THR A 65 -3.10 9.63 16.79
N ALA A 66 -3.20 10.37 15.68
CA ALA A 66 -4.05 10.02 14.54
C ALA A 66 -3.28 10.13 13.21
N VAL A 67 -3.70 9.33 12.24
CA VAL A 67 -3.21 9.37 10.87
C VAL A 67 -4.12 10.27 10.03
N HIS A 68 -3.57 11.31 9.40
CA HIS A 68 -4.24 12.15 8.41
C HIS A 68 -4.25 11.47 7.05
N ILE A 69 -5.44 11.32 6.48
CA ILE A 69 -5.71 10.53 5.28
C ILE A 69 -6.43 11.43 4.25
N PRO A 70 -5.68 12.19 3.43
CA PRO A 70 -6.27 13.16 2.51
C PRO A 70 -6.88 12.51 1.26
N THR A 71 -6.55 11.26 0.94
CA THR A 71 -6.98 10.57 -0.29
C THR A 71 -7.69 9.26 0.03
N GLN A 72 -8.59 8.86 -0.87
CA GLN A 72 -9.30 7.57 -0.81
C GLN A 72 -8.32 6.39 -0.87
N GLU A 73 -7.27 6.47 -1.69
CA GLU A 73 -6.23 5.44 -1.78
C GLU A 73 -5.48 5.22 -0.45
N ASN A 74 -5.12 6.31 0.24
CA ASN A 74 -4.48 6.23 1.55
C ASN A 74 -5.44 5.65 2.60
N TYR A 75 -6.74 5.97 2.48
CA TYR A 75 -7.76 5.39 3.34
C TYR A 75 -7.86 3.89 3.15
N ASP A 76 -8.01 3.44 1.90
CA ASP A 76 -8.09 2.03 1.57
C ASP A 76 -6.86 1.26 2.04
N THR A 77 -5.67 1.84 1.86
CA THR A 77 -4.42 1.26 2.33
C THR A 77 -4.41 1.12 3.85
N LEU A 78 -4.77 2.18 4.59
CA LEU A 78 -4.80 2.13 6.05
C LEU A 78 -5.82 1.11 6.58
N MET A 79 -7.02 1.05 5.99
CA MET A 79 -8.04 0.08 6.39
C MET A 79 -7.56 -1.36 6.20
N GLN A 80 -6.89 -1.65 5.09
CA GLN A 80 -6.34 -2.98 4.84
C GLN A 80 -5.21 -3.33 5.82
N ILE A 81 -4.34 -2.37 6.14
CA ILE A 81 -3.29 -2.57 7.17
C ILE A 81 -3.93 -2.87 8.52
N TYR A 82 -4.95 -2.11 8.92
CA TYR A 82 -5.66 -2.33 10.18
C TYR A 82 -6.35 -3.68 10.22
N GLU A 83 -7.01 -4.10 9.13
CA GLU A 83 -7.67 -5.41 9.09
C GLU A 83 -6.67 -6.57 9.18
N ILE A 84 -5.52 -6.47 8.51
CA ILE A 84 -4.41 -7.45 8.66
C ILE A 84 -3.83 -7.41 10.07
N GLY A 85 -3.84 -6.24 10.70
CA GLY A 85 -3.46 -6.02 12.08
C GLY A 85 -4.48 -6.47 13.11
N LYS A 86 -5.62 -7.04 12.68
CA LYS A 86 -6.77 -7.39 13.54
C LYS A 86 -7.32 -6.21 14.34
N TRP A 87 -7.14 -5.00 13.82
CA TRP A 87 -7.79 -3.81 14.36
C TRP A 87 -9.15 -3.65 13.70
N GLU A 88 -10.12 -3.25 14.49
CA GLU A 88 -11.53 -3.26 14.10
C GLU A 88 -12.18 -1.90 14.44
N TRP A 89 -13.21 -1.56 13.65
CA TRP A 89 -14.22 -0.61 14.15
C TRP A 89 -14.96 -1.27 15.32
N PRO A 90 -15.66 -0.51 16.18
CA PRO A 90 -16.43 -1.08 17.27
C PRO A 90 -17.41 -2.21 16.87
N ASP A 91 -17.91 -2.19 15.64
CA ASP A 91 -18.96 -3.11 15.18
C ASP A 91 -18.61 -3.87 13.90
N ASN A 92 -17.49 -3.59 13.21
CA ASN A 92 -17.21 -4.11 11.86
C ASN A 92 -15.71 -4.12 11.48
N ASN A 93 -15.38 -4.86 10.42
CA ASN A 93 -14.03 -4.83 9.85
C ASN A 93 -13.71 -3.49 9.17
N PRO A 94 -12.44 -3.04 9.19
CA PRO A 94 -12.02 -1.78 8.58
C PRO A 94 -12.45 -1.62 7.11
N THR A 95 -12.31 -2.67 6.29
CA THR A 95 -12.59 -2.59 4.84
C THR A 95 -14.07 -2.67 4.46
N GLU A 96 -14.96 -2.95 5.41
CA GLU A 96 -16.39 -3.10 5.16
C GLU A 96 -17.14 -1.76 5.13
N HIS A 97 -16.49 -0.65 5.50
CA HIS A 97 -17.12 0.66 5.54
C HIS A 97 -16.21 1.75 4.98
N ASN A 98 -16.81 2.69 4.24
CA ASN A 98 -16.12 3.89 3.75
C ASN A 98 -16.55 5.12 4.54
N PHE A 99 -15.81 5.41 5.62
CA PHE A 99 -15.99 6.64 6.39
C PHE A 99 -15.23 7.83 5.80
N TRP A 100 -14.35 7.61 4.82
CA TRP A 100 -13.64 8.68 4.12
C TRP A 100 -14.60 9.64 3.42
N LYS A 101 -15.72 9.15 2.86
CA LYS A 101 -16.74 9.99 2.22
C LYS A 101 -17.30 11.09 3.13
N GLY A 102 -17.29 10.89 4.46
CA GLY A 102 -17.82 11.84 5.43
C GLY A 102 -16.95 13.10 5.60
N TYR A 103 -15.63 12.92 5.74
CA TYR A 103 -14.69 14.03 6.00
C TYR A 103 -13.74 14.33 4.83
N LYS A 104 -13.69 13.47 3.83
CA LYS A 104 -12.86 13.55 2.62
C LYS A 104 -11.40 13.86 2.97
N GLN A 105 -10.84 14.95 2.44
CA GLN A 105 -9.45 15.34 2.65
C GLN A 105 -9.12 15.67 4.11
N LYS A 106 -10.12 15.86 4.96
CA LYS A 106 -9.95 16.14 6.39
C LYS A 106 -10.00 14.87 7.25
N THR A 107 -10.13 13.69 6.65
CA THR A 107 -10.23 12.42 7.38
C THR A 107 -8.99 12.16 8.22
N CYS A 108 -9.19 11.89 9.51
CA CYS A 108 -8.16 11.46 10.44
C CYS A 108 -8.63 10.23 11.22
N ILE A 109 -7.72 9.27 11.42
CA ILE A 109 -8.02 7.98 12.04
C ILE A 109 -7.03 7.70 13.18
N PRO A 110 -7.50 7.49 14.43
CA PRO A 110 -6.66 7.17 15.58
C PRO A 110 -5.81 5.91 15.37
N ILE A 111 -4.61 5.90 15.94
CA ILE A 111 -3.70 4.75 15.90
C ILE A 111 -3.94 3.88 17.14
N LYS A 112 -5.10 3.21 17.20
CA LYS A 112 -5.46 2.26 18.25
C LYS A 112 -6.57 1.33 17.79
N ASN A 113 -6.76 0.18 18.44
CA ASN A 113 -7.91 -0.66 18.18
C ASN A 113 -9.22 -0.02 18.68
N GLY A 114 -10.37 -0.41 18.11
CA GLY A 114 -11.68 0.19 18.41
C GLY A 114 -11.74 1.67 18.04
N PHE A 115 -11.01 2.07 17.01
CA PHE A 115 -10.88 3.45 16.56
C PHE A 115 -12.20 3.98 15.99
N ARG A 116 -12.29 5.32 15.87
CA ARG A 116 -13.40 6.01 15.21
C ARG A 116 -12.85 7.08 14.26
N CYS A 117 -13.50 7.27 13.13
CA CYS A 117 -13.13 8.27 12.16
C CYS A 117 -13.50 9.67 12.67
N GLY A 118 -12.65 10.67 12.43
CA GLY A 118 -12.94 12.07 12.75
C GLY A 118 -12.34 13.02 11.71
N ASN A 119 -12.66 14.31 11.81
CA ASN A 119 -11.99 15.33 11.01
C ASN A 119 -10.67 15.79 11.67
N LYS A 120 -9.78 16.37 10.88
CA LYS A 120 -8.47 16.84 11.30
C LYS A 120 -8.56 17.89 12.40
N GLU A 121 -9.48 18.84 12.29
CA GLU A 121 -9.64 19.95 13.22
C GLU A 121 -9.98 19.47 14.65
N PHE A 122 -10.80 18.44 14.80
CA PHE A 122 -11.12 17.82 16.08
C PHE A 122 -9.88 17.30 16.81
N TYR A 123 -8.97 16.64 16.09
CA TYR A 123 -7.74 16.12 16.68
C TYR A 123 -6.75 17.24 17.02
N ILE A 124 -6.67 18.29 16.20
CA ILE A 124 -5.87 19.48 16.51
C ILE A 124 -6.37 20.15 17.79
N GLN A 125 -7.68 20.35 17.93
CA GLN A 125 -8.28 20.96 19.14
C GLN A 125 -8.02 20.14 20.41
N LYS A 126 -7.90 18.82 20.27
CA LYS A 126 -7.53 17.91 21.37
C LYS A 126 -6.01 17.82 21.62
N ASN A 127 -5.21 18.58 20.88
CA ASN A 127 -3.75 18.56 20.95
C ASN A 127 -3.15 17.17 20.65
N TRP A 128 -3.78 16.42 19.74
CA TRP A 128 -3.28 15.13 19.30
C TRP A 128 -2.17 15.30 18.28
N LYS A 129 -1.19 14.37 18.31
CA LYS A 129 -0.18 14.29 17.26
C LYS A 129 -0.85 13.77 15.98
N ILE A 130 -0.57 14.43 14.87
CA ILE A 130 -1.11 14.04 13.57
C ILE A 130 0.04 13.56 12.69
N LEU A 131 -0.03 12.31 12.26
CA LEU A 131 0.92 11.67 11.37
C LEU A 131 0.34 11.54 9.98
N THR A 132 1.20 11.48 8.97
CA THR A 132 0.88 10.96 7.65
C THR A 132 0.84 9.43 7.68
N LEU A 133 0.28 8.82 6.63
CA LEU A 133 0.29 7.36 6.47
C LEU A 133 1.72 6.81 6.45
N GLN A 134 2.64 7.51 5.80
CA GLN A 134 4.04 7.11 5.72
C GLN A 134 4.69 7.13 7.11
N GLU A 135 4.56 8.23 7.86
CA GLU A 135 5.10 8.31 9.21
C GLU A 135 4.52 7.22 10.10
N PHE A 136 3.21 6.93 10.01
CA PHE A 136 2.60 5.82 10.74
C PHE A 136 3.30 4.48 10.42
N CYS A 137 3.54 4.18 9.15
CA CYS A 137 4.22 2.94 8.74
C CYS A 137 5.66 2.87 9.26
N GLU A 138 6.39 3.99 9.26
CA GLU A 138 7.75 4.14 9.79
C GLU A 138 7.79 3.96 11.32
N PHE A 139 6.73 4.35 12.04
CA PHE A 139 6.64 4.19 13.50
C PHE A 139 6.37 2.75 13.97
N GLN A 140 5.87 1.87 13.10
CA GLN A 140 5.56 0.50 13.49
C GLN A 140 6.83 -0.33 13.76
N LYS A 141 6.70 -1.33 14.64
CA LYS A 141 7.79 -2.26 14.98
C LYS A 141 7.29 -3.71 14.86
N PRO A 142 7.71 -4.46 13.82
CA PRO A 142 8.59 -4.04 12.71
C PRO A 142 7.97 -2.97 11.80
N GLU A 143 8.82 -2.21 11.11
CA GLU A 143 8.40 -1.17 10.16
C GLU A 143 7.54 -1.77 9.03
N ILE A 144 6.45 -1.09 8.67
CA ILE A 144 5.62 -1.49 7.54
C ILE A 144 6.24 -0.96 6.24
N THR A 145 6.95 -1.84 5.55
CA THR A 145 7.60 -1.48 4.28
C THR A 145 6.61 -1.33 3.12
N GLN A 146 6.99 -0.56 2.11
CA GLN A 146 6.24 -0.44 0.85
C GLN A 146 6.01 -1.80 0.14
N LYS A 147 6.93 -2.76 0.33
CA LYS A 147 6.75 -4.12 -0.19
C LYS A 147 5.57 -4.81 0.48
N MET A 148 5.48 -4.72 1.81
CA MET A 148 4.38 -5.30 2.58
C MET A 148 3.04 -4.65 2.20
N ILE A 149 3.01 -3.33 2.02
CA ILE A 149 1.80 -2.61 1.56
C ILE A 149 1.33 -3.14 0.20
N LYS A 150 2.25 -3.33 -0.76
CA LYS A 150 1.91 -3.89 -2.08
C LYS A 150 1.35 -5.31 -1.97
N GLU A 151 1.96 -6.16 -1.14
CA GLU A 151 1.49 -7.52 -0.90
C GLU A 151 0.09 -7.55 -0.25
N ILE A 152 -0.15 -6.69 0.75
CA ILE A 152 -1.46 -6.52 1.39
C ILE A 152 -2.49 -6.06 0.35
N ASN A 153 -2.19 -5.01 -0.40
CA ASN A 153 -3.11 -4.49 -1.42
C ASN A 153 -3.49 -5.56 -2.43
N GLN A 154 -2.52 -6.32 -2.96
CA GLN A 154 -2.78 -7.42 -3.88
C GLN A 154 -3.67 -8.51 -3.27
N LEU A 155 -3.45 -8.87 -2.00
CA LEU A 155 -4.27 -9.84 -1.30
C LEU A 155 -5.74 -9.41 -1.25
N PHE A 156 -6.01 -8.14 -0.94
CA PHE A 156 -7.37 -7.63 -0.90
C PHE A 156 -7.99 -7.47 -2.29
N GLU A 157 -7.20 -7.12 -3.32
CA GLU A 157 -7.70 -7.12 -4.70
C GLU A 157 -8.14 -8.51 -5.17
N ILE A 158 -7.42 -9.57 -4.77
CA ILE A 158 -7.75 -10.95 -5.15
C ILE A 158 -8.96 -11.46 -4.35
N ASN A 159 -8.98 -11.26 -3.03
CA ASN A 159 -9.96 -11.91 -2.15
C ASN A 159 -11.20 -11.06 -1.85
N LYS A 160 -11.09 -9.73 -1.96
CA LYS A 160 -12.17 -8.76 -1.67
C LYS A 160 -12.15 -7.59 -2.67
N PRO A 161 -12.28 -7.85 -3.99
CA PRO A 161 -12.17 -6.81 -5.03
C PRO A 161 -13.22 -5.70 -4.90
N ASN A 162 -14.43 -6.03 -4.46
CA ASN A 162 -15.58 -5.15 -4.35
C ASN A 162 -15.83 -4.65 -2.91
N ARG A 163 -14.77 -4.48 -2.12
CA ARG A 163 -14.88 -3.98 -0.75
C ARG A 163 -15.47 -2.57 -0.72
N LYS A 164 -16.38 -2.34 0.23
CA LYS A 164 -17.10 -1.07 0.39
C LYS A 164 -16.17 0.12 0.67
N SER A 165 -14.99 -0.12 1.28
CA SER A 165 -14.01 0.93 1.57
C SER A 165 -13.62 1.72 0.33
N LYS A 166 -13.58 1.11 -0.87
CA LYS A 166 -13.17 1.74 -2.14
C LYS A 166 -14.12 2.84 -2.63
N GLY A 167 -15.36 2.87 -2.16
CA GLY A 167 -16.38 3.80 -2.64
C GLY A 167 -17.68 3.11 -3.03
#